data_AF-A0A1F5C6R1-F1
#
_entry.id   AF-A0A1F5C6R1-F1
#
_cell.length_a   1.000
_cell.length_b   1.000
_cell.length_c   1.000
_cell.angle_alpha   90.00
_cell.angle_beta   90.00
_cell.angle_gamma   90.00
#
_symmetry.space_group_name_H-M   'P 1'
#
loop_
_entity.id
_entity.type
_entity.pdbx_description
1 polymer ?
#
loop_
_entity_poly.entity_id
_entity_poly.type
_entity_poly.pdbx_seq_one_letter_code
_entity_poly.pdbx_strand_id
1 'polypeptide(L)'
;MSERGDALKGVCCFHSETGTEGGYWAFQDSRFITKNVLRPYCRKCGKYLEPQKYENLKVIKVLPLNQEVIDGKEPPECPEGQHEREVGDSWSYKGLHILENGDRLTIYSPENPTEIVWQGIISLRQYPLFTEDASGYWIHADQEGIARETWAAYFFKEYPAKLIPIRKS
;
A
#
# COMPACT_ATOMS: atom_id res chain seq x y z
N MET A 1 5.41 15.13 -32.32
CA MET A 1 4.13 14.59 -31.83
C MET A 1 4.45 13.56 -30.77
N SER A 2 3.90 13.73 -29.57
CA SER A 2 4.31 13.10 -28.31
C SER A 2 4.12 11.57 -28.34
N GLU A 3 5.22 10.84 -28.20
CA GLU A 3 5.19 9.48 -27.70
C GLU A 3 4.74 9.54 -26.23
N ARG A 4 3.65 8.84 -25.91
CA ARG A 4 3.13 8.74 -24.54
C ARG A 4 3.99 7.73 -23.79
N GLY A 5 4.32 7.97 -22.53
CA GLY A 5 4.80 6.88 -21.67
C GLY A 5 3.72 5.80 -21.58
N ASP A 6 4.10 4.53 -21.61
CA ASP A 6 3.14 3.43 -21.55
C ASP A 6 2.29 3.55 -20.28
N ALA A 7 0.98 3.43 -20.44
CA ALA A 7 0.08 3.56 -19.31
C ALA A 7 0.17 2.33 -18.40
N LEU A 8 0.44 2.56 -17.13
CA LEU A 8 0.49 1.54 -16.09
C LEU A 8 -0.92 1.25 -15.58
N LYS A 9 -1.16 0.00 -15.17
CA LYS A 9 -2.40 -0.45 -14.53
C LYS A 9 -2.08 -0.98 -13.14
N GLY A 10 -2.91 -0.63 -12.17
CA GLY A 10 -2.57 -0.85 -10.78
C GLY A 10 -3.67 -0.41 -9.83
N VAL A 11 -3.27 -0.06 -8.62
CA VAL A 11 -4.15 0.46 -7.58
C VAL A 11 -3.53 1.72 -6.98
N CYS A 12 -4.38 2.62 -6.51
CA CYS A 12 -3.97 3.65 -5.56
C CYS A 12 -3.49 2.97 -4.27
N CYS A 13 -2.50 3.54 -3.58
CA CYS A 13 -2.10 3.07 -2.26
C CYS A 13 -1.49 4.22 -1.45
N PHE A 14 -1.66 4.16 -0.13
CA PHE A 14 -0.98 5.09 0.76
C PHE A 14 0.36 4.51 1.19
N HIS A 15 1.46 5.15 0.79
CA HIS A 15 2.80 4.74 1.21
C HIS A 15 3.20 5.51 2.47
N SER A 16 3.07 4.88 3.63
CA SER A 16 3.61 5.40 4.88
C SER A 16 5.13 5.24 4.89
N GLU A 17 5.84 6.31 5.19
CA GLU A 17 7.26 6.25 5.55
C GLU A 17 7.41 5.46 6.87
N THR A 18 8.60 4.88 7.09
CA THR A 18 8.90 4.20 8.35
C THR A 18 8.97 5.23 9.47
N GLY A 19 8.01 5.21 10.42
CA GLY A 19 8.01 6.08 11.59
C GLY A 19 6.69 6.83 11.76
N THR A 20 6.75 8.03 12.32
CA THR A 20 5.58 8.91 12.57
C THR A 20 5.44 10.03 11.53
N GLU A 21 6.34 10.11 10.55
CA GLU A 21 6.56 11.32 9.72
C GLU A 21 5.46 11.56 8.68
N GLY A 22 4.71 10.51 8.31
CA GLY A 22 3.56 10.58 7.42
C GLY A 22 3.69 9.68 6.21
N GLY A 23 2.89 9.96 5.18
CA GLY A 23 2.91 9.16 3.96
C GLY A 23 2.50 9.90 2.71
N TYR A 24 2.80 9.27 1.59
CA TYR A 24 2.56 9.78 0.26
C TYR A 24 1.40 9.06 -0.41
N TRP A 25 0.68 9.81 -1.23
CA TRP A 25 -0.21 9.24 -2.25
C TRP A 25 0.64 8.54 -3.30
N ALA A 26 0.43 7.24 -3.45
CA ALA A 26 1.20 6.42 -4.36
C ALA A 26 0.31 5.55 -5.25
N PHE A 27 0.93 5.00 -6.26
CA PHE A 27 0.36 4.04 -7.18
C PHE A 27 1.20 2.77 -7.15
N GLN A 28 0.55 1.62 -7.01
CA GLN A 28 1.19 0.32 -7.13
C GLN A 28 0.82 -0.32 -8.46
N ASP A 29 1.83 -0.59 -9.29
CA ASP A 29 1.69 -1.36 -10.52
C ASP A 29 1.31 -2.83 -10.23
N SER A 30 0.23 -3.27 -10.85
CA SER A 30 -0.33 -4.62 -10.74
C SER A 30 0.63 -5.73 -11.15
N ARG A 31 1.59 -5.46 -12.04
CA ARG A 31 2.62 -6.44 -12.45
C ARG A 31 3.51 -6.89 -11.29
N PHE A 32 3.53 -6.12 -10.21
CA PHE A 32 4.34 -6.36 -9.01
C PHE A 32 3.49 -6.76 -7.79
N ILE A 33 2.24 -7.18 -8.02
CA ILE A 33 1.34 -7.72 -7.00
C ILE A 33 1.08 -9.20 -7.32
N THR A 34 1.57 -10.10 -6.46
CA THR A 34 1.22 -11.51 -6.53
C THR A 34 -0.03 -11.74 -5.68
N LYS A 35 -1.14 -12.12 -6.32
CA LYS A 35 -2.42 -12.39 -5.65
C LYS A 35 -2.43 -13.75 -4.98
N ASN A 36 -3.23 -13.89 -3.92
CA ASN A 36 -3.53 -15.17 -3.26
C ASN A 36 -2.29 -15.95 -2.78
N VAL A 37 -1.31 -15.26 -2.22
CA VAL A 37 -0.10 -15.88 -1.66
C VAL A 37 -0.40 -16.43 -0.28
N LEU A 38 -0.09 -17.71 -0.05
CA LEU A 38 -0.08 -18.30 1.29
C LEU A 38 1.02 -17.63 2.11
N ARG A 39 0.65 -17.00 3.22
CA ARG A 39 1.62 -16.43 4.15
C ARG A 39 2.48 -17.57 4.74
N PRO A 40 3.80 -17.35 4.90
CA PRO A 40 4.69 -18.39 5.41
C PRO A 40 4.61 -18.54 6.94
N TYR A 41 3.62 -17.92 7.60
CA TYR A 41 3.42 -17.97 9.04
C TYR A 41 1.96 -18.31 9.38
N CYS A 42 1.76 -18.79 10.61
CA CYS A 42 0.43 -19.06 11.14
C CYS A 42 -0.24 -17.77 11.61
N ARG A 43 -1.47 -17.52 11.15
CA ARG A 43 -2.26 -16.33 11.55
C ARG A 43 -2.70 -16.32 13.02
N LYS A 44 -2.71 -17.49 13.68
CA LYS A 44 -3.15 -17.65 15.07
C LYS A 44 -2.02 -17.42 16.07
N CYS A 45 -0.88 -18.07 15.86
CA CYS A 45 0.24 -18.06 16.81
C CYS A 45 1.46 -17.26 16.33
N GLY A 46 1.47 -16.77 15.08
CA GLY A 46 2.60 -16.05 14.49
C GLY A 46 3.81 -16.94 14.15
N LYS A 47 3.76 -18.25 14.40
CA LYS A 47 4.88 -19.16 14.11
C LYS A 47 5.14 -19.24 12.62
N TYR A 48 6.39 -19.06 12.21
CA TYR A 48 6.81 -19.26 10.83
C TYR A 48 6.80 -20.78 10.51
N LEU A 49 6.19 -21.16 9.39
CA LEU A 49 5.85 -22.56 9.05
C LEU A 49 6.75 -23.14 7.94
N GLU A 50 7.67 -22.36 7.36
CA GLU A 50 8.55 -22.79 6.29
C GLU A 50 10.04 -22.63 6.65
N PRO A 51 10.96 -23.46 6.13
CA PRO A 51 12.40 -23.24 6.32
C PRO A 51 12.85 -21.97 5.60
N GLN A 52 13.63 -21.13 6.28
CA GLN A 52 14.17 -19.90 5.67
C GLN A 52 15.24 -20.19 4.62
N LYS A 53 15.23 -19.42 3.54
CA LYS A 53 16.32 -19.34 2.55
C LYS A 53 17.50 -18.46 3.00
N TYR A 54 17.35 -17.71 4.09
CA TYR A 54 18.38 -16.79 4.58
C TYR A 54 19.23 -17.53 5.61
N GLU A 55 20.48 -17.80 5.26
CA GLU A 55 21.37 -18.71 6.01
C GLU A 55 21.77 -18.20 7.41
N ASN A 56 21.52 -16.92 7.72
CA ASN A 56 22.12 -16.25 8.89
C ASN A 56 21.10 -15.69 9.90
N LEU A 57 19.80 -15.79 9.63
CA LEU A 57 18.74 -15.32 10.52
C LEU A 57 17.74 -16.45 10.70
N LYS A 58 17.33 -16.70 11.96
CA LYS A 58 16.28 -17.67 12.29
C LYS A 58 15.07 -16.90 12.80
N VAL A 59 14.18 -16.51 11.90
CA VAL A 59 12.89 -15.90 12.27
C VAL A 59 11.98 -17.01 12.84
N ILE A 60 11.71 -16.97 14.15
CA ILE A 60 10.92 -18.00 14.85
C ILE A 60 9.43 -17.60 14.90
N LYS A 61 9.15 -16.29 14.97
CA LYS A 61 7.80 -15.73 15.14
C LYS A 61 7.68 -14.42 14.38
N VAL A 62 6.52 -14.18 13.76
CA VAL A 62 6.13 -12.93 13.11
C VAL A 62 5.03 -12.31 13.95
N LEU A 63 5.21 -11.04 14.33
CA LEU A 63 4.21 -10.25 15.05
C LEU A 63 3.73 -9.10 14.15
N PRO A 64 2.44 -8.74 14.18
CA PRO A 64 1.94 -7.53 13.53
C PRO A 64 2.67 -6.29 14.05
N LEU A 65 3.04 -5.36 13.17
CA LEU A 65 3.80 -4.15 13.54
C LEU A 65 3.04 -3.22 14.50
N ASN A 66 1.71 -3.26 14.46
CA ASN A 66 0.79 -2.51 15.33
C ASN A 66 0.45 -3.25 16.64
N GLN A 67 0.92 -4.47 16.81
CA GLN A 67 0.79 -5.19 18.07
C GLN A 67 2.02 -4.84 18.90
N GLU A 68 1.94 -3.69 19.58
CA GLU A 68 2.84 -3.43 20.70
C GLU A 68 2.76 -4.67 21.62
N VAL A 69 3.91 -5.13 22.13
CA VAL A 69 3.96 -6.16 23.18
C VAL A 69 3.53 -5.47 24.49
N ILE A 70 2.32 -4.88 24.53
CA ILE A 70 1.89 -3.96 25.60
C ILE A 70 1.83 -4.66 26.95
N ASP A 71 1.78 -5.99 26.97
CA ASP A 71 1.43 -6.73 28.18
C ASP A 71 2.31 -7.95 28.45
N GLY A 72 3.43 -8.11 27.73
CA GLY A 72 4.32 -9.27 27.88
C GLY A 72 3.64 -10.63 27.62
N LYS A 73 2.40 -10.65 27.11
CA LYS A 73 1.65 -11.87 26.81
C LYS A 73 2.13 -12.42 25.48
N GLU A 74 2.78 -13.57 25.55
CA GLU A 74 3.14 -14.32 24.35
C GLU A 74 1.87 -14.68 23.55
N PRO A 75 1.90 -14.55 22.21
CA PRO A 75 0.82 -15.04 21.38
C PRO A 75 0.56 -16.52 21.65
N PRO A 76 -0.72 -16.95 21.66
CA PRO A 76 -1.11 -18.30 22.03
C PRO A 76 -0.39 -19.35 21.17
N GLU A 77 0.08 -20.43 21.79
CA GLU A 77 0.66 -21.55 21.06
C GLU A 77 -0.45 -22.38 20.41
N CYS A 78 -0.30 -22.65 19.11
CA CYS A 78 -1.15 -23.62 18.44
C CYS A 78 -0.66 -25.05 18.76
N PRO A 79 -1.57 -25.99 19.05
CA PRO A 79 -1.23 -27.40 19.08
C PRO A 79 -0.61 -27.87 17.76
N GLU A 80 0.20 -28.94 17.83
CA GLU A 80 0.81 -29.54 16.66
C GLU A 80 -0.24 -29.93 15.61
N GLY A 81 0.00 -29.56 14.35
CA GLY A 81 -0.94 -29.78 13.24
C GLY A 81 -2.15 -28.82 13.17
N GLN A 82 -2.36 -27.95 14.17
CA GLN A 82 -3.47 -26.98 14.18
C GLN A 82 -3.07 -25.57 13.73
N HIS A 83 -2.08 -25.49 12.84
CA HIS A 83 -1.66 -24.24 12.23
C HIS A 83 -2.55 -23.86 11.06
N GLU A 84 -2.89 -22.58 10.97
CA GLU A 84 -3.67 -22.03 9.87
C GLU A 84 -2.89 -20.90 9.19
N ARG A 85 -2.73 -21.02 7.87
CA ARG A 85 -2.12 -20.00 7.02
C ARG A 85 -3.20 -19.05 6.51
N GLU A 86 -2.88 -17.77 6.48
CA GLU A 86 -3.67 -16.78 5.77
C GLU A 86 -3.27 -16.74 4.29
N VAL A 87 -4.24 -16.41 3.44
CA VAL A 87 -4.01 -16.11 2.02
C VAL A 87 -4.17 -14.61 1.85
N GLY A 88 -3.18 -13.96 1.25
CA GLY A 88 -3.25 -12.52 0.98
C GLY A 88 -2.29 -12.11 -0.13
N ASP A 89 -2.35 -10.84 -0.51
CA ASP A 89 -1.54 -10.34 -1.61
C ASP A 89 -0.10 -10.06 -1.15
N SER A 90 0.87 -10.36 -2.02
CA SER A 90 2.27 -10.03 -1.80
C SER A 90 2.69 -8.94 -2.77
N TRP A 91 3.08 -7.79 -2.22
CA TRP A 91 3.46 -6.61 -2.99
C TRP A 91 4.98 -6.47 -3.04
N SER A 92 5.47 -5.88 -4.12
CA SER A 92 6.88 -5.52 -4.28
C SER A 92 7.04 -4.02 -4.49
N TYR A 93 7.96 -3.40 -3.74
CA TYR A 93 8.31 -1.99 -3.87
C TYR A 93 8.80 -1.59 -5.26
N LYS A 94 9.19 -2.54 -6.13
CA LYS A 94 9.58 -2.26 -7.52
C LYS A 94 8.45 -1.64 -8.36
N GLY A 95 7.19 -1.89 -8.01
CA GLY A 95 6.03 -1.33 -8.71
C GLY A 95 5.47 -0.07 -8.05
N LEU A 96 6.09 0.42 -6.98
CA LEU A 96 5.62 1.59 -6.25
C LEU A 96 6.05 2.87 -6.97
N HIS A 97 5.10 3.76 -7.23
CA HIS A 97 5.32 5.09 -7.78
C HIS A 97 4.67 6.12 -6.86
N ILE A 98 5.47 6.96 -6.20
CA ILE A 98 4.96 8.12 -5.45
C ILE A 98 4.45 9.14 -6.47
N LEU A 99 3.21 9.61 -6.31
CA LEU A 99 2.60 10.53 -7.25
C LEU A 99 3.33 11.88 -7.24
N GLU A 100 3.60 12.40 -8.43
CA GLU A 100 4.28 13.69 -8.64
C GLU A 100 3.41 14.62 -9.49
N ASN A 101 3.63 15.94 -9.34
CA ASN A 101 2.93 16.93 -10.14
C ASN A 101 3.12 16.67 -11.64
N GLY A 102 2.01 16.66 -12.38
CA GLY A 102 2.00 16.39 -13.82
C GLY A 102 1.72 14.94 -14.21
N ASP A 103 1.74 14.00 -13.27
CA ASP A 103 1.24 12.64 -13.50
C ASP A 103 -0.22 12.68 -13.96
N ARG A 104 -0.60 11.80 -14.89
CA ARG A 104 -2.02 11.63 -15.29
C ARG A 104 -2.56 10.36 -14.66
N LEU A 105 -3.53 10.52 -13.78
CA LEU A 105 -4.14 9.43 -13.04
C LEU A 105 -5.63 9.33 -13.39
N THR A 106 -6.10 8.10 -13.55
CA THR A 106 -7.52 7.74 -13.70
C THR A 106 -7.84 6.69 -12.66
N ILE A 107 -8.85 6.94 -11.84
CA ILE A 107 -9.29 6.07 -10.75
C ILE A 107 -10.67 5.53 -11.10
N TYR A 108 -10.84 4.22 -10.96
CA TYR A 108 -12.06 3.50 -11.29
C TYR A 108 -12.79 3.06 -10.03
N SER A 109 -14.10 2.85 -10.14
CA SER A 109 -14.88 2.25 -9.07
C SER A 109 -14.42 0.81 -8.81
N PRO A 110 -14.19 0.40 -7.55
CA PRO A 110 -13.88 -0.99 -7.22
C PRO A 110 -15.07 -1.93 -7.51
N GLU A 111 -16.29 -1.40 -7.47
CA GLU A 111 -17.53 -2.17 -7.75
C GLU A 111 -17.82 -2.25 -9.26
N ASN A 112 -17.41 -1.24 -10.03
CA ASN A 112 -17.59 -1.18 -11.46
C ASN A 112 -16.29 -0.72 -12.17
N PRO A 113 -15.51 -1.64 -12.75
CA PRO A 113 -14.18 -1.33 -13.33
C PRO A 113 -14.23 -0.48 -14.60
N THR A 114 -15.43 -0.19 -15.13
CA THR A 114 -15.62 0.70 -16.28
C THR A 114 -15.99 2.12 -15.88
N GLU A 115 -16.43 2.32 -14.63
CA GLU A 115 -16.82 3.62 -14.11
C GLU A 115 -15.59 4.38 -13.60
N ILE A 116 -15.41 5.60 -14.09
CA ILE A 116 -14.35 6.51 -13.65
C ILE A 116 -14.92 7.36 -12.50
N VAL A 117 -14.37 7.19 -11.30
CA VAL A 117 -14.75 8.00 -10.13
C VAL A 117 -13.91 9.28 -10.01
N TRP A 118 -12.72 9.29 -10.62
CA TRP A 118 -11.90 10.48 -10.73
C TRP A 118 -10.90 10.36 -11.89
N GLN A 119 -10.64 11.46 -12.58
CA GLN A 119 -9.60 11.54 -13.61
C GLN A 119 -9.03 12.95 -13.66
N GLY A 120 -7.69 13.06 -13.69
CA GLY A 120 -7.04 14.36 -13.69
C GLY A 120 -5.53 14.31 -13.88
N ILE A 121 -4.94 15.50 -13.84
CA ILE A 121 -3.50 15.70 -13.71
C ILE A 121 -3.23 15.93 -12.22
N ILE A 122 -2.24 15.23 -11.68
CA ILE A 122 -1.79 15.40 -10.31
C ILE A 122 -1.24 16.81 -10.12
N SER A 123 -1.76 17.49 -9.10
CA SER A 123 -1.36 18.83 -8.67
C SER A 123 -1.47 18.88 -7.14
N LEU A 124 -0.36 18.55 -6.49
CA LEU A 124 -0.22 18.41 -5.06
C LEU A 124 0.09 19.75 -4.41
N ARG A 125 -0.73 20.14 -3.44
CA ARG A 125 -0.41 21.17 -2.46
C ARG A 125 0.30 20.51 -1.28
N GLN A 126 1.60 20.74 -1.17
CA GLN A 126 2.43 20.12 -0.15
C GLN A 126 2.31 20.81 1.21
N TYR A 127 2.51 20.02 2.26
CA TYR A 127 2.46 20.46 3.65
C TYR A 127 3.77 20.16 4.39
N PRO A 128 4.10 20.94 5.43
CA PRO A 128 5.16 20.56 6.37
C PRO A 128 4.79 19.29 7.14
N LEU A 129 5.80 18.60 7.67
CA LEU A 129 5.60 17.40 8.49
C LEU A 129 4.69 17.67 9.70
N PHE A 130 3.84 16.70 10.04
CA PHE A 130 2.96 16.70 11.21
C PHE A 130 1.94 17.86 11.26
N THR A 131 1.54 18.40 10.11
CA THR A 131 0.59 19.54 10.07
C THR A 131 -0.82 19.15 9.69
N GLU A 132 -0.98 18.17 8.79
CA GLU A 132 -2.25 17.79 8.22
C GLU A 132 -2.40 16.27 8.23
N ASP A 133 -3.61 15.79 8.53
CA ASP A 133 -3.93 14.37 8.50
C ASP A 133 -5.15 14.09 7.62
N ALA A 134 -5.25 12.83 7.19
CA ALA A 134 -6.45 12.24 6.64
C ALA A 134 -6.78 10.96 7.42
N SER A 135 -7.92 10.97 8.12
CA SER A 135 -8.36 9.81 8.92
C SER A 135 -7.34 9.37 9.99
N GLY A 136 -6.61 10.32 10.59
CA GLY A 136 -5.61 10.05 11.62
C GLY A 136 -4.22 9.66 11.10
N TYR A 137 -4.01 9.64 9.79
CA TYR A 137 -2.70 9.42 9.17
C TYR A 137 -2.13 10.75 8.68
N TRP A 138 -0.90 11.08 9.10
CA TRP A 138 -0.21 12.28 8.62
C TRP A 138 0.02 12.21 7.11
N ILE A 139 -0.32 13.29 6.40
CA ILE A 139 -0.21 13.38 4.94
C ILE A 139 0.76 14.49 4.53
N HIS A 140 1.48 14.26 3.44
CA HIS A 140 2.44 15.25 2.92
C HIS A 140 1.83 16.24 1.92
N ALA A 141 0.63 15.96 1.40
CA ALA A 141 -0.02 16.83 0.43
C ALA A 141 -1.53 16.57 0.30
N ASP A 142 -2.26 17.53 -0.24
CA ASP A 142 -3.59 17.33 -0.84
C ASP A 142 -3.53 17.43 -2.35
N GLN A 143 -4.43 16.75 -3.05
CA GLN A 143 -4.67 16.96 -4.48
C GLN A 143 -5.61 18.17 -4.68
N GLU A 144 -5.18 19.14 -5.49
CA GLU A 144 -6.01 20.29 -5.84
C GLU A 144 -7.27 19.88 -6.62
N GLY A 145 -8.39 20.54 -6.32
CA GLY A 145 -9.67 20.33 -7.00
C GLY A 145 -10.52 19.15 -6.49
N ILE A 146 -10.12 18.50 -5.40
CA ILE A 146 -10.92 17.44 -4.75
C ILE A 146 -10.80 17.56 -3.21
N ALA A 147 -11.86 17.21 -2.49
CA ALA A 147 -11.83 17.17 -1.03
C ALA A 147 -10.89 16.06 -0.52
N ARG A 148 -10.16 16.36 0.57
CA ARG A 148 -9.17 15.47 1.17
C ARG A 148 -9.74 14.10 1.50
N GLU A 149 -10.92 14.04 2.09
CA GLU A 149 -11.54 12.80 2.56
C GLU A 149 -11.86 11.87 1.38
N THR A 150 -12.40 12.44 0.31
CA THR A 150 -12.68 11.71 -0.94
C THR A 150 -11.39 11.23 -1.59
N TRP A 151 -10.37 12.10 -1.67
CA TRP A 151 -9.07 11.76 -2.22
C TRP A 151 -8.42 10.62 -1.44
N ALA A 152 -8.27 10.78 -0.13
CA ALA A 152 -7.65 9.81 0.76
C ALA A 152 -8.37 8.46 0.74
N ALA A 153 -9.71 8.45 0.63
CA ALA A 153 -10.49 7.21 0.53
C ALA A 153 -10.07 6.35 -0.67
N TYR A 154 -9.69 6.94 -1.81
CA TYR A 154 -9.22 6.20 -2.98
C TYR A 154 -7.91 5.43 -2.70
N PHE A 155 -7.01 6.00 -1.89
CA PHE A 155 -5.72 5.42 -1.58
C PHE A 155 -5.80 4.41 -0.43
N PHE A 156 -6.54 4.73 0.63
CA PHE A 156 -6.71 3.80 1.76
C PHE A 156 -7.51 2.55 1.43
N LYS A 157 -8.43 2.65 0.45
CA LYS A 157 -9.23 1.51 -0.03
C LYS A 157 -8.67 0.86 -1.30
N GLU A 158 -7.48 1.28 -1.72
CA GLU A 158 -6.75 0.69 -2.84
C GLU A 158 -7.53 0.66 -4.17
N TYR A 159 -8.14 1.79 -4.55
CA TYR A 159 -9.00 1.84 -5.74
C TYR A 159 -8.22 1.47 -7.01
N PRO A 160 -8.82 0.71 -7.95
CA PRO A 160 -8.19 0.40 -9.23
C PRO A 160 -7.87 1.69 -10.00
N ALA A 161 -6.69 1.74 -10.60
CA ALA A 161 -6.22 2.95 -11.25
C ALA A 161 -5.36 2.66 -12.49
N LYS A 162 -5.28 3.69 -13.33
CA LYS A 162 -4.38 3.78 -14.47
C LYS A 162 -3.53 5.04 -14.33
N LEU A 163 -2.22 4.88 -14.44
CA LEU A 163 -1.24 5.96 -14.30
C LEU A 163 -0.47 6.13 -15.61
N ILE A 164 -0.30 7.37 -16.05
CA ILE A 164 0.69 7.75 -17.06
C ILE A 164 1.65 8.71 -16.36
N PRO A 165 2.84 8.23 -15.96
CA PRO A 165 3.81 9.07 -15.28
C PRO A 165 4.24 10.26 -16.14
N ILE A 166 4.53 11.39 -15.52
CA ILE A 166 5.20 12.49 -16.20
C ILE A 166 6.59 12.01 -16.67
N ARG A 167 6.94 12.31 -17.92
CA ARG A 167 8.31 12.05 -18.40
C ARG A 167 9.23 13.06 -17.72
N LYS A 168 10.17 12.57 -16.90
CA LYS A 168 11.29 13.38 -16.43
C LYS A 168 12.19 13.65 -17.65
N SER A 169 12.31 14.93 -18.02
CA SER A 169 13.18 15.41 -19.10
C SER A 169 14.64 15.30 -18.73
#